data_AF-A0A7S0SZB9-F1
#
_entry.id   AF-A0A7S0SZB9-F1
#
_cell.length_a   1.000
_cell.length_b   1.000
_cell.length_c   1.000
_cell.angle_alpha   90.00
_cell.angle_beta   90.00
_cell.angle_gamma   90.00
#
_symmetry.space_group_name_H-M   'P 1'
#
loop_
_entity.id
_entity.type
_entity.pdbx_description
1 polymer ?
#
loop_
_entity_poly.entity_id
_entity_poly.type
_entity_poly.pdbx_seq_one_letter_code
_entity_poly.pdbx_strand_id
1 'polypeptide(L)'
;AIKPISSLNVLTTTARNFTAAEASDQITYPLSFGSFTFQPGRSYTFRLSGFPSASPSLVTFAEITILINPPPTSGTIVVSPLTGNALTTLFLFSSTGWVTSSSNFPLSYSYTYQLSNSQNELSIASTSLKSYVYSTLPSGLSSNDYYITIKNYVYDVNS
;
A
#
# COMPACT_ATOMS: atom_id res chain seq x y z
N ALA A 1 11.01 23.39 7.44
CA ALA A 1 10.64 24.32 6.35
C ALA A 1 9.40 23.78 5.65
N ILE A 2 8.37 24.61 5.44
CA ILE A 2 7.17 24.23 4.69
C ILE A 2 7.58 24.07 3.23
N LYS A 3 7.54 22.85 2.69
CA LYS A 3 7.90 22.60 1.30
C LYS A 3 6.67 22.92 0.42
N PRO A 4 6.82 23.64 -0.70
CA PRO A 4 5.69 23.93 -1.57
C PRO A 4 5.12 22.64 -2.17
N ILE A 5 3.78 22.54 -2.20
CA ILE A 5 3.05 21.37 -2.71
C ILE A 5 3.33 21.12 -4.19
N SER A 6 3.75 22.15 -4.94
CA SER A 6 4.17 22.06 -6.35
C SER A 6 5.41 21.21 -6.59
N SER A 7 6.12 20.82 -5.54
CA SER A 7 7.24 19.87 -5.60
C SER A 7 6.81 18.40 -5.45
N LEU A 8 5.52 18.14 -5.32
CA LEU A 8 4.90 16.82 -5.26
C LEU A 8 4.19 16.50 -6.57
N ASN A 9 3.98 15.21 -6.83
CA ASN A 9 3.18 14.76 -7.98
C ASN A 9 1.68 14.93 -7.67
N VAL A 10 1.19 16.17 -7.72
CA VAL A 10 -0.21 16.50 -7.51
C VAL A 10 -0.98 16.33 -8.81
N LEU A 11 -2.13 15.66 -8.76
CA LEU A 11 -2.95 15.34 -9.93
C LEU A 11 -4.17 16.26 -10.10
N THR A 12 -4.43 17.13 -9.11
CA THR A 12 -5.48 18.15 -9.17
C THR A 12 -4.90 19.56 -9.04
N THR A 13 -5.69 20.55 -9.42
CA THR A 13 -5.33 21.97 -9.28
C THR A 13 -5.15 22.33 -7.80
N THR A 14 -4.12 23.12 -7.48
CA THR A 14 -3.76 23.54 -6.11
C THR A 14 -4.10 24.99 -5.77
N ALA A 15 -4.65 25.74 -6.73
CA ALA A 15 -5.35 27.01 -6.48
C ALA A 15 -6.62 27.11 -7.36
N ARG A 16 -7.69 27.73 -6.84
CA ARG A 16 -8.90 28.07 -7.60
C ARG A 16 -9.50 29.35 -7.04
N ASN A 17 -9.97 30.23 -7.92
CA ASN A 17 -10.79 31.37 -7.55
C ASN A 17 -12.27 30.97 -7.55
N PHE A 18 -13.02 31.51 -6.60
CA PHE A 18 -14.47 31.33 -6.48
C PHE A 18 -15.12 32.69 -6.20
N THR A 19 -16.33 32.85 -6.69
CA THR A 19 -17.17 34.01 -6.41
C THR A 19 -17.76 33.94 -5.01
N ALA A 20 -18.21 35.08 -4.47
CA ALA A 20 -18.90 35.11 -3.20
C ALA A 20 -20.18 34.27 -3.18
N ALA A 21 -20.86 34.15 -4.33
CA ALA A 21 -22.04 33.30 -4.50
C ALA A 21 -21.69 31.79 -4.46
N GLU A 22 -20.59 31.38 -5.09
CA GLU A 22 -20.13 29.98 -4.98
C GLU A 22 -19.65 29.65 -3.56
N ALA A 23 -19.06 30.62 -2.86
CA ALA A 23 -18.61 30.47 -1.48
C ALA A 23 -19.72 30.51 -0.44
N SER A 24 -20.91 31.03 -0.79
CA SER A 24 -22.09 30.92 0.08
C SER A 24 -22.70 29.51 0.08
N ASP A 25 -22.37 28.71 -0.93
CA ASP A 25 -22.64 27.27 -0.97
C ASP A 25 -21.39 26.47 -0.51
N GLN A 26 -21.51 25.13 -0.48
CA GLN A 26 -20.38 24.25 -0.20
C GLN A 26 -19.46 24.11 -1.43
N ILE A 27 -18.18 24.49 -1.28
CA ILE A 27 -17.16 24.29 -2.32
C ILE A 27 -16.41 22.98 -2.07
N THR A 28 -16.51 22.05 -3.02
CA THR A 28 -15.66 20.85 -3.05
C THR A 28 -14.33 21.18 -3.71
N TYR A 29 -13.23 20.89 -3.00
CA TYR A 29 -11.87 21.12 -3.48
C TYR A 29 -11.04 19.84 -3.39
N PRO A 30 -11.08 18.97 -4.44
CA PRO A 30 -10.42 17.68 -4.38
C PRO A 30 -8.89 17.84 -4.48
N LEU A 31 -8.19 17.18 -3.57
CA LEU A 31 -6.73 17.09 -3.58
C LEU A 31 -6.33 15.63 -3.80
N SER A 32 -5.65 15.34 -4.92
CA SER A 32 -5.14 14.00 -5.21
C SER A 32 -3.67 14.03 -5.62
N PHE A 33 -3.01 12.91 -5.38
CA PHE A 33 -1.59 12.73 -5.61
C PHE A 33 -1.35 11.45 -6.40
N GLY A 34 -0.27 11.43 -7.18
CA GLY A 34 0.19 10.21 -7.83
C GLY A 34 0.75 9.20 -6.82
N SER A 35 0.82 7.94 -7.24
CA SER A 35 1.46 6.88 -6.47
C SER A 35 2.90 7.26 -6.10
N PHE A 36 3.37 6.77 -4.95
CA PHE A 36 4.73 6.99 -4.43
C PHE A 36 5.10 8.45 -4.13
N THR A 37 4.11 9.34 -3.99
CA THR A 37 4.35 10.75 -3.64
C THR A 37 4.88 10.93 -2.21
N PHE A 38 4.40 10.11 -1.27
CA PHE A 38 4.74 10.24 0.15
C PHE A 38 5.66 9.13 0.63
N GLN A 39 6.55 9.47 1.55
CA GLN A 39 7.43 8.51 2.19
C GLN A 39 6.67 7.79 3.32
N PRO A 40 6.67 6.45 3.36
CA PRO A 40 6.04 5.72 4.45
C PRO A 40 6.67 6.05 5.81
N GLY A 41 5.87 6.03 6.87
CA GLY A 41 6.26 6.38 8.23
C GLY A 41 6.40 7.87 8.52
N ARG A 42 6.02 8.75 7.59
CA ARG A 42 6.10 10.21 7.79
C ARG A 42 4.72 10.85 7.89
N SER A 43 4.63 11.88 8.72
CA SER A 43 3.46 12.75 8.80
C SER A 43 3.57 13.92 7.83
N TYR A 44 2.47 14.22 7.15
CA TYR A 44 2.35 15.34 6.22
C TYR A 44 1.18 16.22 6.65
N THR A 45 1.47 17.51 6.85
CA THR A 45 0.45 18.52 7.13
C THR A 45 0.07 19.20 5.82
N PHE A 46 -1.20 19.11 5.45
CA PHE A 46 -1.78 19.86 4.35
C PHE A 46 -2.50 21.08 4.89
N ARG A 47 -2.32 22.20 4.20
CA ARG A 47 -2.95 23.46 4.52
C ARG A 47 -3.77 23.94 3.33
N LEU A 48 -5.06 24.13 3.55
CA LEU A 48 -5.92 24.88 2.64
C LEU A 48 -5.93 26.34 3.09
N SER A 49 -5.50 27.26 2.24
CA SER A 49 -5.49 28.70 2.53
C SER A 49 -6.50 29.41 1.64
N GLY A 50 -7.29 30.29 2.24
CA GLY A 50 -8.22 31.18 1.55
C GLY A 50 -7.80 32.63 1.75
N PHE A 51 -7.83 33.41 0.67
CA PHE A 51 -7.58 34.84 0.69
C PHE A 51 -8.49 35.55 -0.32
N PRO A 52 -8.93 36.80 -0.04
CA PRO A 52 -9.62 37.61 -1.03
C PRO A 52 -8.73 37.82 -2.26
N SER A 53 -9.29 37.66 -3.46
CA SER A 53 -8.55 37.87 -4.72
C SER A 53 -7.98 39.28 -4.86
N ALA A 54 -8.63 40.28 -4.24
CA ALA A 54 -8.21 41.67 -4.25
C ALA A 54 -7.15 42.02 -3.17
N SER A 55 -6.92 41.14 -2.20
CA SER A 55 -5.92 41.38 -1.15
C SER A 55 -5.35 40.07 -0.59
N PRO A 56 -4.12 39.67 -1.00
CA PRO A 56 -3.50 38.44 -0.55
C PRO A 56 -3.05 38.48 0.93
N SER A 57 -3.23 39.61 1.63
CA SER A 57 -2.74 39.80 3.00
C SER A 57 -3.66 39.23 4.08
N LEU A 58 -4.93 38.94 3.77
CA LEU A 58 -5.86 38.29 4.70
C LEU A 58 -5.91 36.80 4.38
N VAL A 59 -5.22 35.99 5.19
CA VAL A 59 -5.18 34.53 5.01
C VAL A 59 -5.98 33.87 6.13
N THR A 60 -7.11 33.26 5.77
CA THR A 60 -7.70 32.20 6.60
C THR A 60 -7.13 30.86 6.15
N PHE A 61 -7.03 29.89 7.06
CA PHE A 61 -6.54 28.57 6.70
C PHE A 61 -7.15 27.47 7.55
N ALA A 62 -7.14 26.26 7.00
CA ALA A 62 -7.41 25.02 7.70
C ALA A 62 -6.27 24.03 7.44
N GLU A 63 -5.91 23.24 8.44
CA GLU A 63 -4.85 22.24 8.35
C GLU A 63 -5.35 20.85 8.74
N ILE A 64 -4.82 19.84 8.06
CA ILE A 64 -4.96 18.44 8.41
C ILE A 64 -3.60 17.79 8.37
N THR A 65 -3.27 16.99 9.38
CA THR A 65 -2.06 16.17 9.39
C THR A 65 -2.45 14.72 9.21
N ILE A 66 -1.84 14.07 8.22
CA ILE A 66 -1.99 12.63 8.01
C ILE A 66 -0.67 11.93 8.26
N LEU A 67 -0.72 10.75 8.90
CA LEU A 67 0.40 9.83 8.97
C LEU A 67 0.30 8.86 7.79
N ILE A 68 1.39 8.73 7.03
CA ILE A 68 1.47 7.71 5.98
C ILE A 68 1.99 6.44 6.62
N ASN A 69 1.15 5.41 6.71
CA ASN A 69 1.51 4.15 7.37
C ASN A 69 2.71 3.49 6.66
N PRO A 70 3.73 3.04 7.41
CA PRO A 70 4.77 2.18 6.87
C PRO A 70 4.22 0.79 6.55
N PRO A 71 4.75 0.08 5.54
CA PRO A 71 4.37 -1.31 5.30
C PRO A 71 4.80 -2.20 6.49
N PRO A 72 4.15 -3.35 6.71
CA PRO A 72 4.61 -4.34 7.68
C PRO A 72 6.05 -4.79 7.38
N THR A 73 6.85 -5.01 8.42
CA THR A 73 8.28 -5.35 8.28
C THR A 73 8.69 -6.54 9.13
N SER A 74 9.95 -6.97 9.00
CA SER A 74 10.63 -7.95 9.85
C SER A 74 10.16 -9.40 9.74
N GLY A 75 9.04 -9.65 9.06
CA GLY A 75 8.50 -11.00 8.91
C GLY A 75 9.17 -11.79 7.80
N THR A 76 8.88 -13.09 7.82
CA THR A 76 9.38 -14.07 6.84
C THR A 76 8.28 -15.05 6.50
N ILE A 77 8.34 -15.59 5.27
CA ILE A 77 7.59 -16.77 4.87
C ILE A 77 8.44 -18.03 5.14
N VAL A 78 7.82 -19.03 5.76
CA VAL A 78 8.38 -20.36 6.02
C VAL A 78 7.58 -21.39 5.25
N VAL A 79 8.26 -22.34 4.61
CA VAL A 79 7.65 -23.43 3.84
C VAL A 79 8.03 -24.77 4.45
N SER A 80 7.05 -25.68 4.62
CA SER A 80 7.29 -27.02 5.14
C SER A 80 6.38 -28.06 4.47
N PRO A 81 6.91 -29.16 3.90
CA PRO A 81 8.34 -29.46 3.71
C PRO A 81 8.97 -28.56 2.62
N LEU A 82 10.30 -28.51 2.52
CA LEU A 82 10.99 -27.72 1.46
C LEU A 82 11.07 -28.45 0.10
N THR A 83 10.85 -29.76 0.09
CA THR A 83 10.86 -30.59 -1.11
C THR A 83 9.69 -31.57 -1.08
N GLY A 84 9.25 -32.04 -2.24
CA GLY A 84 8.13 -32.97 -2.34
C GLY A 84 7.79 -33.35 -3.76
N ASN A 85 6.74 -34.14 -3.91
CA ASN A 85 6.21 -34.61 -5.19
C ASN A 85 5.08 -33.70 -5.66
N ALA A 86 5.12 -33.34 -6.94
CA ALA A 86 4.13 -32.48 -7.57
C ALA A 86 2.69 -32.99 -7.33
N LEU A 87 1.80 -32.06 -7.03
CA LEU A 87 0.37 -32.24 -6.80
C LEU A 87 -0.02 -33.25 -5.70
N THR A 88 0.97 -33.76 -4.95
CA THR A 88 0.80 -34.84 -3.98
C THR A 88 1.25 -34.42 -2.60
N THR A 89 2.44 -33.83 -2.50
CA THR A 89 2.94 -33.31 -1.22
C THR A 89 2.15 -32.07 -0.83
N LEU A 90 1.56 -32.09 0.36
CA LEU A 90 0.89 -30.94 0.94
C LEU A 90 1.93 -30.04 1.60
N PHE A 91 2.08 -28.82 1.09
CA PHE A 91 2.99 -27.82 1.61
C PHE A 91 2.24 -26.85 2.51
N LEU A 92 2.83 -26.55 3.68
CA LEU A 92 2.43 -25.44 4.54
C LEU A 92 3.27 -24.21 4.19
N PHE A 93 2.60 -23.10 3.91
CA PHE A 93 3.19 -21.77 3.77
C PHE A 93 2.75 -20.94 4.97
N SER A 94 3.68 -20.43 5.77
CA SER A 94 3.39 -19.70 7.00
C SER A 94 4.15 -18.38 7.05
N SER A 95 3.42 -17.29 7.27
CA SER A 95 3.97 -15.95 7.42
C SER A 95 4.08 -15.61 8.89
N THR A 96 5.29 -15.31 9.34
CA THR A 96 5.61 -15.15 10.77
C THR A 96 6.48 -13.92 11.01
N GLY A 97 6.41 -13.34 12.21
CA GLY A 97 7.29 -12.26 12.64
C GLY A 97 7.01 -10.87 12.03
N TRP A 98 5.89 -10.70 11.33
CA TRP A 98 5.51 -9.40 10.77
C TRP A 98 5.14 -8.40 11.87
N VAL A 99 5.78 -7.23 11.83
CA VAL A 99 5.57 -6.13 12.78
C VAL A 99 4.96 -4.93 12.04
N THR A 100 3.93 -4.34 12.65
CA THR A 100 3.31 -3.09 12.24
C THR A 100 2.88 -2.29 13.48
N SER A 101 2.34 -1.07 13.30
CA SER A 101 1.78 -0.31 14.43
C SER A 101 0.52 -0.99 14.99
N SER A 102 0.20 -0.74 16.27
CA SER A 102 -0.94 -1.38 16.93
C SER A 102 -2.29 -1.09 16.26
N SER A 103 -2.43 0.08 15.62
CA SER A 103 -3.64 0.47 14.87
C SER A 103 -3.85 -0.29 13.56
N ASN A 104 -2.82 -1.00 13.08
CA ASN A 104 -2.78 -1.63 11.76
C ASN A 104 -2.97 -3.16 11.84
N PHE A 105 -3.31 -3.66 13.03
CA PHE A 105 -3.74 -5.04 13.22
C PHE A 105 -5.27 -5.17 13.14
N PRO A 106 -5.78 -6.32 12.67
CA PRO A 106 -5.04 -7.49 12.20
C PRO A 106 -4.41 -7.29 10.80
N LEU A 107 -3.32 -7.97 10.51
CA LEU A 107 -2.74 -8.01 9.15
C LEU A 107 -3.50 -9.00 8.27
N SER A 108 -3.49 -8.75 6.96
CA SER A 108 -3.99 -9.70 5.96
C SER A 108 -2.88 -10.21 5.05
N TYR A 109 -3.06 -11.41 4.50
CA TYR A 109 -2.04 -12.17 3.79
C TYR A 109 -2.60 -12.76 2.52
N SER A 110 -1.84 -12.71 1.44
CA SER A 110 -2.05 -13.51 0.22
C SER A 110 -0.78 -14.28 -0.13
N TYR A 111 -0.95 -15.36 -0.88
CA TYR A 111 0.14 -16.26 -1.24
C TYR A 111 0.10 -16.56 -2.72
N THR A 112 1.24 -16.46 -3.37
CA THR A 112 1.40 -16.76 -4.79
C THR A 112 2.64 -17.63 -5.01
N TYR A 113 2.71 -18.27 -6.17
CA TYR A 113 3.90 -18.95 -6.65
C TYR A 113 4.23 -18.57 -8.08
N GLN A 114 5.49 -18.76 -8.47
CA GLN A 114 5.96 -18.64 -9.85
C GLN A 114 6.94 -19.78 -10.14
N LEU A 115 6.88 -20.35 -11.36
CA LEU A 115 7.78 -21.42 -11.79
C LEU A 115 9.08 -20.88 -12.41
N SER A 116 9.09 -19.62 -12.83
CA SER A 116 10.28 -18.88 -13.25
C SER A 116 10.10 -17.39 -12.95
N ASN A 117 11.20 -16.65 -12.92
CA ASN A 117 11.16 -15.18 -12.75
C ASN A 117 10.57 -14.44 -13.95
N SER A 118 10.37 -15.12 -15.09
CA SER A 118 9.82 -14.54 -16.32
C SER A 118 8.33 -14.86 -16.50
N GLN A 119 7.75 -15.67 -15.62
CA GLN A 119 6.33 -16.05 -15.66
C GLN A 119 5.51 -15.23 -14.67
N ASN A 120 4.23 -15.10 -14.97
CA ASN A 120 3.27 -14.48 -14.06
C ASN A 120 3.12 -15.30 -12.78
N GLU A 121 2.84 -14.60 -11.70
CA GLU A 121 2.51 -15.24 -10.43
C GLU A 121 1.11 -15.87 -10.49
N LEU A 122 0.99 -17.05 -9.90
CA LEU A 122 -0.26 -17.79 -9.78
C LEU A 122 -0.69 -17.82 -8.31
N SER A 123 -1.98 -17.62 -8.07
CA SER A 123 -2.55 -17.57 -6.72
C SER A 123 -2.55 -18.95 -6.05
N ILE A 124 -2.02 -19.01 -4.83
CA ILE A 124 -2.23 -20.12 -3.88
C ILE A 124 -3.44 -19.78 -3.01
N ALA A 125 -3.48 -18.53 -2.51
CA ALA A 125 -4.55 -18.05 -1.66
C ALA A 125 -4.79 -16.55 -1.89
N SER A 126 -6.06 -16.18 -2.02
CA SER A 126 -6.48 -14.79 -1.98
C SER A 126 -6.29 -14.18 -0.60
N THR A 127 -6.32 -12.84 -0.54
CA THR A 127 -6.14 -12.07 0.68
C THR A 127 -7.11 -12.51 1.78
N SER A 128 -6.57 -12.86 2.96
CA SER A 128 -7.36 -13.22 4.14
C SER A 128 -6.60 -12.92 5.43
N LEU A 129 -7.26 -13.02 6.59
CA LEU A 129 -6.61 -12.86 7.90
C LEU A 129 -5.75 -14.08 8.31
N LYS A 130 -5.70 -15.14 7.49
CA LYS A 130 -4.91 -16.34 7.80
C LYS A 130 -3.45 -16.10 7.45
N SER A 131 -2.59 -16.09 8.45
CA SER A 131 -1.14 -16.03 8.28
C SER A 131 -0.52 -17.35 7.81
N TYR A 132 -1.33 -18.30 7.32
CA TYR A 132 -0.86 -19.55 6.75
C TYR A 132 -1.85 -20.10 5.72
N VAL A 133 -1.34 -20.93 4.80
CA VAL A 133 -2.16 -21.72 3.87
C VAL A 133 -1.49 -23.06 3.58
N TYR A 134 -2.31 -24.07 3.28
CA TYR A 134 -1.86 -25.36 2.75
C TYR A 134 -2.22 -25.45 1.27
N SER A 135 -1.28 -25.93 0.45
CA SER A 135 -1.56 -26.24 -0.96
C SER A 135 -0.63 -27.32 -1.46
N THR A 136 -1.05 -28.03 -2.50
CA THR A 136 -0.12 -28.75 -3.37
C THR A 136 0.38 -27.79 -4.45
N LEU A 137 1.54 -28.10 -5.04
CA LEU A 137 2.16 -27.31 -6.11
C LEU A 137 2.34 -28.18 -7.35
N PRO A 138 2.31 -27.60 -8.57
CA PRO A 138 2.72 -28.32 -9.76
C PRO A 138 4.22 -28.68 -9.70
N SER A 139 4.71 -29.40 -10.70
CA SER A 139 6.15 -29.56 -10.86
C SER A 139 6.78 -28.22 -11.23
N GLY A 140 7.95 -27.93 -10.65
CA GLY A 140 8.82 -26.88 -11.17
C GLY A 140 9.30 -27.21 -12.59
N LEU A 141 9.90 -26.22 -13.26
CA LEU A 141 10.47 -26.41 -14.59
C LEU A 141 11.84 -27.09 -14.48
N SER A 142 12.11 -28.07 -15.35
CA SER A 142 13.42 -28.72 -15.41
C SER A 142 14.54 -27.74 -15.75
N SER A 143 14.24 -26.69 -16.51
CA SER A 143 15.18 -25.61 -16.83
C SER A 143 15.56 -24.74 -15.62
N ASN A 144 14.83 -24.86 -14.52
CA ASN A 144 15.05 -24.15 -13.25
C ASN A 144 15.26 -25.14 -12.10
N ASP A 145 15.82 -26.32 -12.38
CA ASP A 145 16.11 -27.37 -11.40
C ASP A 145 14.90 -27.74 -10.52
N TYR A 146 13.69 -27.64 -11.07
CA TYR A 146 12.41 -27.88 -10.39
C TYR A 146 12.12 -26.96 -9.20
N TYR A 147 12.84 -25.85 -9.04
CA TYR A 147 12.51 -24.85 -8.04
C TYR A 147 11.19 -24.12 -8.34
N ILE A 148 10.46 -23.80 -7.27
CA ILE A 148 9.27 -22.95 -7.29
C ILE A 148 9.51 -21.82 -6.30
N THR A 149 9.33 -20.58 -6.76
CA THR A 149 9.41 -19.42 -5.86
C THR A 149 8.05 -19.16 -5.26
N ILE A 150 7.98 -19.06 -3.93
CA ILE A 150 6.78 -18.67 -3.21
C ILE A 150 6.92 -17.21 -2.82
N LYS A 151 5.85 -16.44 -3.00
CA LYS A 151 5.75 -15.05 -2.53
C LYS A 151 4.57 -14.93 -1.60
N ASN A 152 4.76 -14.13 -0.56
CA ASN A 152 3.71 -13.71 0.34
C ASN A 152 3.60 -12.20 0.29
N TYR A 153 2.38 -11.71 0.19
CA TYR A 153 2.06 -10.31 0.34
C TYR A 153 1.35 -10.12 1.68
N VAL A 154 1.77 -9.08 2.40
CA VAL A 154 1.22 -8.73 3.71
C VAL A 154 0.70 -7.32 3.63
N TYR A 155 -0.56 -7.16 4.00
CA TYR A 155 -1.27 -5.88 3.91
C TYR A 155 -1.73 -5.43 5.29
N ASP A 156 -1.70 -4.12 5.47
CA ASP A 156 -2.45 -3.42 6.50
C ASP A 156 -3.94 -3.47 6.16
N VAL A 157 -4.82 -3.43 7.16
CA VAL A 157 -6.27 -3.31 6.97
C VAL A 157 -6.71 -1.90 6.55
N ASN A 158 -5.82 -0.90 6.68
CA ASN A 158 -6.11 0.51 6.37
C ASN A 158 -5.39 1.06 5.13
N SER A 159 -4.83 0.22 4.25
CA SER A 159 -4.12 0.63 3.03
C SER A 159 -5.00 0.57 1.78
#